data_AF-A0A1I3GAA9-F1
#
_entry.id   AF-A0A1I3GAA9-F1
#
_cell.length_a   1.000
_cell.length_b   1.000
_cell.length_c   1.000
_cell.angle_alpha   90.00
_cell.angle_beta   90.00
_cell.angle_gamma   90.00
#
_symmetry.space_group_name_H-M   'P 1'
#
loop_
_entity.id
_entity.type
_entity.pdbx_description
1 polymer ?
#
loop_
_entity_poly.entity_id
_entity_poly.type
_entity_poly.pdbx_seq_one_letter_code
_entity_poly.pdbx_strand_id
1 'polypeptide(L)'
;MTTVPAFPNSSAIQPVDLPRALAPLVPTWLWRLTVVASAAGGVGLSLASYGGDVRTLPVAASLLVAVTYTGLAVTALAAPRVEATLLRGMLAVLMVVVAGVHSVLLTGDYSPGWSVLVHAVTPALVVADYVLLARGPIRLWHPIAGLVLPAAYLVAYRQSDPGFYGFLEPGSRNADLVVPGLALVTLGGALVLGWLASLRAGRPAAR
;
A
#
# COMPACT_ATOMS: atom_id res chain seq x y z
N MET A 1 -22.85 7.13 60.08
CA MET A 1 -22.11 8.21 59.40
C MET A 1 -21.42 7.62 58.19
N THR A 2 -21.97 7.82 57.00
CA THR A 2 -21.41 7.34 55.72
C THR A 2 -20.77 8.53 55.01
N THR A 3 -19.45 8.49 54.85
CA THR A 3 -18.66 9.50 54.13
C THR A 3 -18.88 9.35 52.63
N VAL A 4 -19.49 10.35 52.00
CA VAL A 4 -19.60 10.46 50.53
C VAL A 4 -18.22 10.82 49.98
N PRO A 5 -17.65 10.07 49.03
CA PRO A 5 -16.37 10.42 48.42
C PRO A 5 -16.52 11.71 47.62
N ALA A 6 -15.65 12.68 47.90
CA ALA A 6 -15.58 13.94 47.17
C ALA A 6 -15.23 13.66 45.70
N PHE A 7 -16.08 14.12 44.77
CA PHE A 7 -15.75 14.10 43.35
C PHE A 7 -14.50 14.96 43.12
N PRO A 8 -13.48 14.46 42.40
CA PRO A 8 -12.30 15.25 42.08
C PRO A 8 -12.74 16.50 41.32
N ASN A 9 -12.24 17.65 41.76
CA ASN A 9 -12.47 18.97 41.18
C ASN A 9 -12.49 18.88 39.66
N SER A 10 -13.55 19.41 39.05
CA SER A 10 -13.69 19.63 37.61
C SER A 10 -12.51 20.46 37.10
N SER A 11 -11.40 19.78 36.79
CA SER A 11 -10.28 20.37 36.09
C SER A 11 -10.83 20.89 34.77
N ALA A 12 -10.84 22.21 34.63
CA ALA A 12 -11.37 22.92 33.48
C ALA A 12 -10.92 22.23 32.19
N ILE A 13 -11.90 21.79 31.38
CA ILE A 13 -11.65 21.32 30.02
C ILE A 13 -10.99 22.49 29.30
N GLN A 14 -9.66 22.43 29.11
CA GLN A 14 -9.00 23.45 28.33
C GLN A 14 -9.48 23.35 26.89
N PRO A 15 -9.86 24.46 26.24
CA PRO A 15 -10.24 24.44 24.84
C PRO A 15 -9.04 23.93 24.03
N VAL A 16 -9.23 22.82 23.32
CA VAL A 16 -8.23 22.30 22.39
C VAL A 16 -8.12 23.30 21.23
N ASP A 17 -6.96 23.94 21.08
CA ASP A 17 -6.63 24.74 19.90
C ASP A 17 -6.42 23.81 18.70
N LEU A 18 -7.54 23.42 18.08
CA LEU A 18 -7.62 22.47 16.97
C LEU A 18 -6.62 22.81 15.83
N PRO A 19 -6.48 24.07 15.38
CA PRO A 19 -5.46 24.46 14.39
C PRO A 19 -4.04 24.01 14.73
N ARG A 20 -3.58 24.23 15.98
CA ARG A 20 -2.23 23.81 16.40
C ARG A 20 -2.10 22.29 16.51
N ALA A 21 -3.16 21.62 16.96
CA ALA A 21 -3.17 20.16 17.07
C ALA A 21 -3.12 19.45 15.70
N LEU A 22 -3.69 20.07 14.66
CA LEU A 22 -3.78 19.50 13.31
C LEU A 22 -2.60 19.85 12.40
N ALA A 23 -1.92 20.99 12.63
CA ALA A 23 -0.78 21.44 11.83
C ALA A 23 0.27 20.35 11.50
N PRO A 24 0.74 19.50 12.44
CA PRO A 24 1.73 18.47 12.11
C PRO A 24 1.17 17.30 11.27
N LEU A 25 -0.15 17.17 11.16
CA LEU A 25 -0.82 16.10 10.41
C LEU A 25 -1.02 16.46 8.94
N VAL A 26 -1.05 17.76 8.61
CA VAL A 26 -1.30 18.27 7.25
C VAL A 26 -0.36 17.65 6.20
N PRO A 27 0.98 17.58 6.41
CA PRO A 27 1.87 16.99 5.40
C PRO A 27 1.58 15.50 5.15
N THR A 28 1.28 14.75 6.22
CA THR A 28 0.96 13.32 6.11
C THR A 28 -0.38 13.12 5.40
N TRP A 29 -1.36 13.97 5.70
CA TRP A 29 -2.66 13.96 5.04
C TRP A 29 -2.55 14.27 3.55
N LEU A 30 -1.84 15.34 3.18
CA LEU A 30 -1.58 15.71 1.79
C LEU A 30 -0.85 14.60 1.03
N TRP A 31 0.18 14.00 1.63
CA TRP A 31 0.88 12.85 1.05
C TRP A 31 -0.07 11.69 0.74
N ARG A 32 -0.94 11.32 1.69
CA ARG A 32 -1.93 10.26 1.49
C ARG A 32 -2.90 10.60 0.37
N LEU A 33 -3.33 11.87 0.26
CA LEU A 33 -4.16 12.32 -0.86
C LEU A 33 -3.44 12.26 -2.20
N THR A 34 -2.12 12.52 -2.26
CA THR A 34 -1.32 12.33 -3.48
C THR A 34 -1.32 10.87 -3.92
N VAL A 35 -1.16 9.92 -2.98
CA VAL A 35 -1.28 8.48 -3.27
C VAL A 35 -2.66 8.15 -3.81
N VAL A 36 -3.73 8.64 -3.17
CA VAL A 36 -5.11 8.42 -3.62
C VAL A 36 -5.34 8.98 -5.02
N ALA A 37 -4.91 10.21 -5.28
CA ALA A 37 -5.10 10.87 -6.57
C ALA A 37 -4.35 10.12 -7.70
N SER A 38 -3.12 9.65 -7.43
CA SER A 38 -2.36 8.85 -8.39
C SER A 38 -3.04 7.51 -8.69
N ALA A 39 -3.46 6.80 -7.65
CA ALA A 39 -4.08 5.48 -7.78
C ALA A 39 -5.46 5.55 -8.45
N ALA A 40 -6.34 6.43 -7.96
CA ALA A 40 -7.68 6.63 -8.52
C ALA A 40 -7.61 7.22 -9.93
N GLY A 41 -6.68 8.16 -10.19
CA GLY A 41 -6.43 8.70 -11.53
C GLY A 41 -5.96 7.63 -12.51
N GLY A 42 -5.04 6.77 -12.09
CA GLY A 42 -4.58 5.63 -12.89
C GLY A 42 -5.71 4.66 -13.25
N VAL A 43 -6.56 4.31 -12.28
CA VAL A 43 -7.77 3.50 -12.51
C VAL A 43 -8.71 4.20 -13.48
N GLY A 44 -9.06 5.47 -13.24
CA GLY A 44 -9.99 6.23 -14.08
C GLY A 44 -9.52 6.34 -15.53
N LEU A 45 -8.24 6.64 -15.75
CA LEU A 45 -7.66 6.71 -17.09
C LEU A 45 -7.62 5.34 -17.78
N SER A 46 -7.33 4.27 -17.03
CA SER A 46 -7.34 2.90 -17.57
C SER A 46 -8.74 2.48 -18.03
N LEU A 47 -9.76 2.74 -17.20
CA LEU A 47 -11.16 2.47 -17.55
C LEU A 47 -11.61 3.26 -18.79
N ALA A 48 -11.23 4.55 -18.87
CA ALA A 48 -11.61 5.41 -19.99
C ALA A 48 -10.91 5.05 -21.30
N SER A 49 -9.65 4.58 -21.24
CA SER A 49 -8.82 4.38 -22.43
C SER A 49 -8.99 3.00 -23.08
N TYR A 50 -9.34 1.97 -22.30
CA TYR A 50 -9.35 0.58 -22.77
C TYR A 50 -10.60 -0.21 -22.37
N GLY A 51 -11.62 0.45 -21.80
CA GLY A 51 -12.75 -0.25 -21.18
C GLY A 51 -12.28 -1.15 -20.03
N GLY A 52 -11.17 -0.76 -19.38
CA GLY A 52 -10.29 -1.62 -18.58
C GLY A 52 -11.02 -2.58 -17.64
N ASP A 53 -10.61 -3.85 -17.66
CA ASP A 53 -11.16 -4.83 -16.74
C ASP A 53 -10.60 -4.59 -15.33
N VAL A 54 -11.51 -4.22 -14.41
CA VAL A 54 -11.20 -4.02 -12.99
C VAL A 54 -10.60 -5.26 -12.33
N ARG A 55 -10.76 -6.43 -12.96
CA ARG A 55 -10.18 -7.71 -12.51
C ARG A 55 -8.69 -7.84 -12.83
N THR A 56 -8.12 -6.97 -13.67
CA THR A 56 -6.66 -6.98 -13.88
C THR A 56 -5.94 -6.60 -12.59
N LEU A 57 -4.90 -7.35 -12.23
CA LEU A 57 -4.09 -7.11 -11.02
C LEU A 57 -3.70 -5.63 -10.83
N PRO A 58 -3.14 -4.93 -11.84
CA PRO A 58 -2.75 -3.54 -11.69
C PRO A 58 -3.91 -2.58 -11.33
N VAL A 59 -5.08 -2.77 -11.96
CA VAL A 59 -6.26 -1.92 -11.70
C VAL A 59 -6.86 -2.26 -10.34
N ALA A 60 -7.03 -3.55 -10.02
CA ALA A 60 -7.53 -3.99 -8.72
C ALA A 60 -6.64 -3.53 -7.56
N ALA A 61 -5.31 -3.65 -7.72
CA ALA A 61 -4.34 -3.22 -6.73
C ALA A 61 -4.34 -1.70 -6.55
N SER A 62 -4.44 -0.92 -7.63
CA SER A 62 -4.56 0.54 -7.56
C SER A 62 -5.86 0.97 -6.88
N LEU A 63 -6.97 0.29 -7.15
CA LEU A 63 -8.24 0.55 -6.47
C LEU A 63 -8.13 0.25 -4.97
N LEU A 64 -7.53 -0.88 -4.59
CA LEU A 64 -7.27 -1.22 -3.19
C LEU A 64 -6.40 -0.16 -2.50
N VAL A 65 -5.37 0.35 -3.17
CA VAL A 65 -4.54 1.45 -2.68
C VAL A 65 -5.37 2.71 -2.50
N ALA A 66 -6.17 3.11 -3.48
CA ALA A 66 -7.01 4.30 -3.39
C ALA A 66 -7.97 4.24 -2.19
N VAL A 67 -8.66 3.10 -2.01
CA VAL A 67 -9.58 2.88 -0.88
C VAL A 67 -8.83 2.90 0.45
N THR A 68 -7.72 2.17 0.54
CA THR A 68 -6.96 2.06 1.79
C THR A 68 -6.36 3.41 2.19
N TYR A 69 -5.73 4.13 1.27
CA TYR A 69 -5.13 5.43 1.56
C TYR A 69 -6.18 6.51 1.82
N THR A 70 -7.38 6.39 1.28
CA THR A 70 -8.52 7.24 1.68
C THR A 70 -8.88 6.99 3.14
N GLY A 71 -9.01 5.71 3.54
CA GLY A 71 -9.23 5.33 4.93
C GLY A 71 -8.11 5.83 5.86
N LEU A 72 -6.86 5.71 5.43
CA LEU A 72 -5.71 6.27 6.16
C LEU A 72 -5.78 7.79 6.25
N ALA A 73 -6.12 8.51 5.18
CA ALA A 73 -6.24 9.97 5.21
C ALA A 73 -7.32 10.42 6.21
N VAL A 74 -8.48 9.77 6.19
CA VAL A 74 -9.58 10.05 7.13
C VAL A 74 -9.18 9.73 8.57
N THR A 75 -8.61 8.54 8.81
CA THR A 75 -8.19 8.13 10.16
C THR A 75 -7.03 8.98 10.70
N ALA A 76 -6.18 9.57 9.86
CA ALA A 76 -5.17 10.53 10.31
C ALA A 76 -5.78 11.72 11.05
N LEU A 77 -6.97 12.17 10.61
CA LEU A 77 -7.67 13.30 11.21
C LEU A 77 -8.45 12.88 12.47
N ALA A 78 -9.06 11.69 12.46
CA ALA A 78 -9.91 11.22 13.56
C ALA A 78 -9.14 10.53 14.70
N ALA A 79 -8.08 9.79 14.37
CA ALA A 79 -7.34 8.93 15.30
C ALA A 79 -5.84 8.86 14.92
N PRO A 80 -5.07 9.94 15.14
CA PRO A 80 -3.69 10.09 14.66
C PRO A 80 -2.68 9.07 15.25
N ARG A 81 -3.10 8.27 16.23
CA ARG A 81 -2.28 7.22 16.86
C ARG A 81 -2.48 5.84 16.22
N VAL A 82 -3.45 5.67 15.33
CA VAL A 82 -3.68 4.39 14.64
C VAL A 82 -2.64 4.24 13.53
N GLU A 83 -1.65 3.38 13.79
CA GLU A 83 -0.60 3.04 12.84
C GLU A 83 -0.98 1.74 12.09
N ALA A 84 -1.11 1.83 10.78
CA ALA A 84 -1.45 0.71 9.91
C ALA A 84 -0.21 0.11 9.23
N THR A 85 0.90 -0.01 9.97
CA THR A 85 2.23 -0.35 9.40
C THR A 85 2.26 -1.70 8.69
N LEU A 86 1.58 -2.71 9.21
CA LEU A 86 1.46 -4.00 8.53
C LEU A 86 0.75 -3.85 7.18
N LEU A 87 -0.44 -3.22 7.17
CA LEU A 87 -1.22 -3.00 5.95
C LEU A 87 -0.44 -2.20 4.89
N ARG A 88 0.28 -1.15 5.30
CA ARG A 88 1.14 -0.37 4.41
C ARG A 88 2.27 -1.22 3.82
N GLY A 89 2.85 -2.11 4.61
CA GLY A 89 3.85 -3.08 4.13
C GLY A 89 3.27 -4.07 3.13
N MET A 90 2.06 -4.57 3.38
CA MET A 90 1.36 -5.47 2.46
C MET A 90 1.07 -4.80 1.11
N LEU A 91 0.61 -3.54 1.14
CA LEU A 91 0.39 -2.75 -0.09
C LEU A 91 1.69 -2.42 -0.82
N ALA A 92 2.77 -2.12 -0.11
CA ALA A 92 4.07 -1.89 -0.72
C ALA A 92 4.59 -3.13 -1.45
N VAL A 93 4.44 -4.32 -0.86
CA VAL A 93 4.81 -5.58 -1.53
C VAL A 93 3.94 -5.82 -2.76
N LEU A 94 2.61 -5.68 -2.63
CA LEU A 94 1.70 -5.79 -3.77
C LEU A 94 2.10 -4.84 -4.92
N MET A 95 2.46 -3.60 -4.59
CA MET A 95 2.86 -2.60 -5.57
C MET A 95 4.20 -2.88 -6.22
N VAL A 96 5.16 -3.45 -5.49
CA VAL A 96 6.42 -3.96 -6.07
C VAL A 96 6.14 -5.09 -7.06
N VAL A 97 5.19 -5.98 -6.76
CA VAL A 97 4.76 -7.01 -7.71
C VAL A 97 4.16 -6.39 -8.96
N VAL A 98 3.23 -5.45 -8.81
CA VAL A 98 2.59 -4.76 -9.95
C VAL A 98 3.63 -4.09 -10.86
N ALA A 99 4.58 -3.36 -10.28
CA ALA A 99 5.64 -2.71 -11.05
C ALA A 99 6.57 -3.75 -11.69
N GLY A 100 7.07 -4.71 -10.92
CA GLY A 100 8.03 -5.71 -11.40
C GLY A 100 7.46 -6.63 -12.48
N VAL A 101 6.22 -7.10 -12.33
CA VAL A 101 5.52 -7.88 -13.36
C VAL A 101 5.41 -7.07 -14.65
N HIS A 102 5.04 -5.79 -14.58
CA HIS A 102 4.94 -4.96 -15.77
C HIS A 102 6.29 -4.76 -16.46
N SER A 103 7.33 -4.42 -15.70
CA SER A 103 8.66 -4.14 -16.25
C SER A 103 9.37 -5.38 -16.79
N VAL A 104 9.16 -6.55 -16.19
CA VAL A 104 9.96 -7.76 -16.48
C VAL A 104 9.19 -8.79 -17.29
N LEU A 105 7.89 -8.95 -17.04
CA LEU A 105 7.09 -10.05 -17.59
C LEU A 105 6.06 -9.62 -18.64
N LEU A 106 5.71 -8.33 -18.68
CA LEU A 106 4.76 -7.77 -19.65
C LEU A 106 5.49 -6.86 -20.65
N THR A 107 4.80 -5.85 -21.18
CA THR A 107 5.31 -4.98 -22.24
C THR A 107 6.39 -4.02 -21.77
N GLY A 108 6.41 -3.68 -20.47
CA GLY A 108 7.24 -2.59 -19.95
C GLY A 108 6.92 -1.22 -20.57
N ASP A 109 5.79 -1.09 -21.27
CA ASP A 109 5.43 0.15 -21.97
C ASP A 109 4.79 1.14 -20.99
N TYR A 110 5.46 2.28 -20.83
CA TYR A 110 5.01 3.41 -20.01
C TYR A 110 4.54 4.59 -20.85
N SER A 111 4.36 4.44 -22.17
CA SER A 111 3.86 5.52 -23.02
C SER A 111 2.44 5.97 -22.68
N PRO A 112 1.49 5.09 -22.27
CA PRO A 112 0.17 5.53 -21.86
C PRO A 112 0.19 6.16 -20.47
N GLY A 113 -0.52 7.29 -20.30
CA GLY A 113 -0.57 7.99 -19.00
C GLY A 113 -1.12 7.11 -17.85
N TRP A 114 -2.10 6.24 -18.13
CA TRP A 114 -2.60 5.29 -17.13
C TRP A 114 -1.53 4.28 -16.70
N SER A 115 -0.67 3.84 -17.64
CA SER A 115 0.39 2.86 -17.39
C SER A 115 1.43 3.45 -16.44
N VAL A 116 1.83 4.71 -16.68
CA VAL A 116 2.73 5.44 -15.78
C VAL A 116 2.16 5.52 -14.36
N LEU A 117 0.88 5.86 -14.22
CA LEU A 117 0.27 5.99 -12.89
C LEU A 117 0.16 4.66 -12.15
N VAL A 118 -0.26 3.59 -12.85
CA VAL A 118 -0.56 2.29 -12.24
C VAL A 118 0.70 1.43 -12.02
N HIS A 119 1.68 1.52 -12.92
CA HIS A 119 2.87 0.66 -12.91
C HIS A 119 4.15 1.34 -12.42
N ALA A 120 4.16 2.66 -12.25
CA ALA A 120 5.35 3.39 -11.77
C ALA A 120 5.02 4.34 -10.61
N VAL A 121 4.17 5.35 -10.83
CA VAL A 121 3.97 6.44 -9.84
C VAL A 121 3.28 5.93 -8.58
N THR A 122 2.13 5.26 -8.71
CA THR A 122 1.42 4.70 -7.54
C THR A 122 2.31 3.72 -6.78
N PRO A 123 2.97 2.75 -7.43
CA PRO A 123 3.91 1.88 -6.75
C PRO A 123 5.02 2.61 -6.00
N ALA A 124 5.67 3.58 -6.65
CA ALA A 124 6.75 4.34 -6.03
C ALA A 124 6.27 5.13 -4.81
N LEU A 125 5.09 5.76 -4.89
CA LEU A 125 4.52 6.51 -3.77
C LEU A 125 4.16 5.60 -2.59
N VAL A 126 3.58 4.43 -2.83
CA VAL A 126 3.24 3.46 -1.76
C VAL A 126 4.50 2.88 -1.11
N VAL A 127 5.53 2.54 -1.91
CA VAL A 127 6.82 2.07 -1.39
C VAL A 127 7.49 3.17 -0.57
N ALA A 128 7.53 4.40 -1.08
CA ALA A 128 8.08 5.55 -0.37
C ALA A 128 7.30 5.81 0.93
N ASP A 129 5.98 5.71 0.92
CA ASP A 129 5.15 5.84 2.11
C ASP A 129 5.50 4.78 3.18
N TYR A 130 5.67 3.53 2.78
CA TYR A 130 6.05 2.47 3.71
C TYR A 130 7.47 2.65 4.25
N VAL A 131 8.45 2.87 3.38
CA VAL A 131 9.86 3.01 3.79
C VAL A 131 10.10 4.32 4.56
N LEU A 132 9.44 5.42 4.18
CA LEU A 132 9.71 6.75 4.70
C LEU A 132 8.71 7.26 5.73
N LEU A 133 7.54 6.67 5.88
CA LEU A 133 6.50 7.21 6.77
C LEU A 133 5.87 6.14 7.68
N ALA A 134 6.19 4.85 7.51
CA ALA A 134 5.77 3.83 8.48
C ALA A 134 6.41 4.09 9.85
N ARG A 135 5.58 4.04 10.90
CA ARG A 135 5.99 4.19 12.29
C ARG A 135 5.63 2.92 13.07
N GLY A 136 6.35 2.64 14.14
CA GLY A 136 6.17 1.43 14.94
C GLY A 136 7.09 0.28 14.56
N PRO A 137 7.00 -0.86 15.26
CA PRO A 137 7.94 -1.96 15.10
C PRO A 137 7.80 -2.59 13.72
N ILE A 138 8.85 -2.53 12.91
CA ILE A 138 8.90 -3.19 11.61
C ILE A 138 9.59 -4.53 11.80
N ARG A 139 8.81 -5.61 11.67
CA ARG A 139 9.33 -6.97 11.75
C ARG A 139 9.57 -7.48 10.32
N LEU A 140 10.63 -8.25 10.12
CA LEU A 140 10.97 -8.81 8.80
C LEU A 140 9.86 -9.68 8.19
N TRP A 141 8.93 -10.19 9.01
CA TRP A 141 7.78 -10.92 8.52
C TRP A 141 6.63 -10.03 8.02
N HIS A 142 6.58 -8.72 8.35
CA HIS A 142 5.49 -7.84 7.89
C HIS A 142 5.40 -7.78 6.36
N PRO A 143 6.50 -7.59 5.61
CA PRO A 143 6.46 -7.68 4.15
C PRO A 143 6.12 -9.09 3.65
N ILE A 144 6.53 -10.14 4.37
CA ILE A 144 6.20 -11.53 4.00
C ILE A 144 4.69 -11.78 4.15
N ALA A 145 4.03 -11.22 5.16
CA ALA A 145 2.57 -11.24 5.25
C ALA A 145 1.91 -10.50 4.08
N GLY A 146 2.63 -9.56 3.45
CA GLY A 146 2.23 -8.89 2.21
C GLY A 146 2.03 -9.83 1.03
N LEU A 147 2.66 -11.01 1.03
CA LEU A 147 2.46 -12.03 0.01
C LEU A 147 1.02 -12.56 -0.05
N VAL A 148 0.24 -12.39 1.03
CA VAL A 148 -1.15 -12.83 1.07
C VAL A 148 -2.01 -12.13 0.02
N LEU A 149 -1.78 -10.84 -0.26
CA LEU A 149 -2.56 -10.11 -1.25
C LEU A 149 -2.36 -10.61 -2.69
N PRO A 150 -1.12 -10.69 -3.23
CA PRO A 150 -0.91 -11.25 -4.56
C PRO A 150 -1.28 -12.73 -4.62
N ALA A 151 -1.07 -13.51 -3.56
CA ALA A 151 -1.51 -14.91 -3.52
C ALA A 151 -3.04 -15.04 -3.60
N ALA A 152 -3.78 -14.25 -2.82
CA ALA A 152 -5.24 -14.24 -2.85
C ALA A 152 -5.77 -13.82 -4.23
N TYR A 153 -5.12 -12.84 -4.86
CA TYR A 153 -5.45 -12.47 -6.24
C TYR A 153 -5.26 -13.62 -7.22
N LEU A 154 -4.12 -14.31 -7.17
CA LEU A 154 -3.85 -15.46 -8.06
C LEU A 154 -4.87 -16.59 -7.87
N VAL A 155 -5.28 -16.86 -6.63
CA VAL A 155 -6.33 -17.84 -6.32
C VAL A 155 -7.68 -17.41 -6.92
N ALA A 156 -8.09 -16.16 -6.69
CA ALA A 156 -9.35 -15.63 -7.25
C ALA A 156 -9.33 -15.63 -8.78
N TYR A 157 -8.20 -15.23 -9.36
CA TYR A 157 -7.98 -15.21 -10.80
C TYR A 157 -8.18 -16.60 -11.42
N ARG A 158 -7.54 -17.63 -10.84
CA ARG A 158 -7.67 -19.03 -11.26
C ARG A 158 -9.11 -19.54 -11.29
N GLN A 159 -9.98 -18.98 -10.46
CA GLN A 159 -11.39 -19.37 -10.37
C GLN A 159 -12.28 -18.62 -11.36
N SER A 160 -11.84 -17.45 -11.85
CA SER A 160 -12.71 -16.49 -12.56
C SER A 160 -12.62 -16.48 -14.08
N ASP A 161 -11.60 -17.12 -14.69
CA ASP A 161 -11.40 -17.44 -16.13
C ASP A 161 -9.89 -17.28 -16.51
N PRO A 162 -9.18 -18.34 -16.95
CA PRO A 162 -7.72 -18.34 -17.17
C PRO A 162 -7.18 -17.53 -18.38
N GLY A 163 -8.03 -16.92 -19.22
CA GLY A 163 -7.58 -16.32 -20.49
C GLY A 163 -6.59 -15.15 -20.39
N PHE A 164 -6.64 -14.32 -19.35
CA PHE A 164 -5.80 -13.12 -19.19
C PHE A 164 -4.31 -13.39 -18.83
N TYR A 165 -4.01 -14.52 -18.18
CA TYR A 165 -2.66 -14.90 -17.77
C TYR A 165 -2.33 -16.31 -18.25
N GLY A 166 -2.51 -16.56 -19.56
CA GLY A 166 -2.15 -17.85 -20.18
C GLY A 166 -0.68 -18.26 -19.94
N PHE A 167 0.20 -17.30 -19.63
CA PHE A 167 1.59 -17.57 -19.22
C PHE A 167 1.73 -18.19 -17.82
N LEU A 168 0.66 -18.26 -17.02
CA LEU A 168 0.60 -18.95 -15.73
C LEU A 168 -0.07 -20.33 -15.83
N GLU A 169 -0.47 -20.76 -17.02
CA GLU A 169 -1.07 -22.08 -17.22
C GLU A 169 -0.01 -23.20 -17.05
N PRO A 170 -0.30 -24.22 -16.21
CA PRO A 170 0.61 -25.35 -15.99
C PRO A 170 0.92 -26.07 -17.30
N GLY A 171 2.20 -26.30 -17.58
CA GLY A 171 2.64 -26.95 -18.82
C GLY A 171 2.87 -26.00 -20.00
N SER A 172 2.61 -24.70 -19.85
CA SER A 172 3.10 -23.71 -20.80
C SER A 172 4.61 -23.49 -20.60
N ARG A 173 5.38 -23.41 -21.70
CA ARG A 173 6.83 -23.14 -21.66
C ARG A 173 7.19 -21.85 -20.92
N ASN A 174 6.24 -20.92 -20.81
CA ASN A 174 6.40 -19.66 -20.11
C ASN A 174 6.16 -19.79 -18.60
N ALA A 175 5.23 -20.64 -18.15
CA ALA A 175 4.93 -20.80 -16.72
C ALA A 175 6.14 -21.27 -15.91
N ASP A 176 6.97 -22.16 -16.49
CA ASP A 176 8.16 -22.71 -15.85
C ASP A 176 9.23 -21.65 -15.52
N LEU A 177 9.21 -20.50 -16.21
CA LEU A 177 10.12 -19.38 -15.97
C LEU A 177 9.42 -18.22 -15.25
N VAL A 178 8.17 -17.96 -15.59
CA VAL A 178 7.41 -16.82 -15.04
C VAL A 178 7.06 -17.05 -13.57
N VAL A 179 6.67 -18.25 -13.17
CA VAL A 179 6.29 -18.53 -11.77
C VAL A 179 7.49 -18.38 -10.82
N PRO A 180 8.67 -18.97 -11.09
CA PRO A 180 9.86 -18.72 -10.28
C PRO A 180 10.32 -17.27 -10.30
N GLY A 181 10.25 -16.60 -11.46
CA GLY A 181 10.61 -15.19 -11.59
C GLY A 181 9.70 -14.28 -10.75
N LEU A 182 8.39 -14.52 -10.80
CA LEU A 182 7.41 -13.83 -9.97
C LEU A 182 7.66 -14.07 -8.48
N ALA A 183 7.91 -15.33 -8.09
CA ALA A 183 8.22 -15.67 -6.70
C ALA A 183 9.49 -14.96 -6.22
N LEU A 184 10.54 -14.92 -7.05
CA LEU A 184 11.81 -14.27 -6.73
C LEU A 184 11.66 -12.75 -6.60
N VAL A 185 10.99 -12.09 -7.55
CA VAL A 185 10.73 -10.64 -7.50
C VAL A 185 9.88 -10.30 -6.28
N THR A 186 8.85 -11.09 -6.00
CA THR A 186 7.96 -10.84 -4.86
C THR A 186 8.69 -11.04 -3.54
N LEU A 187 9.39 -12.16 -3.36
CA LEU A 187 10.12 -12.46 -2.13
C LEU A 187 11.31 -11.51 -1.94
N GLY A 188 12.11 -11.30 -2.98
CA GLY A 188 13.24 -10.37 -2.98
C GLY A 188 12.78 -8.94 -2.68
N GLY A 189 11.71 -8.47 -3.32
CA GLY A 189 11.09 -7.18 -3.06
C GLY A 189 10.62 -7.04 -1.62
N ALA A 190 9.92 -8.03 -1.09
CA ALA A 190 9.47 -8.04 0.31
C ALA A 190 10.65 -7.98 1.30
N LEU A 191 11.71 -8.74 1.05
CA LEU A 191 12.91 -8.74 1.89
C LEU A 191 13.65 -7.40 1.83
N VAL A 192 13.84 -6.82 0.64
CA VAL A 192 14.47 -5.50 0.46
C VAL A 192 13.65 -4.41 1.16
N LEU A 193 12.33 -4.42 1.03
CA LEU A 193 11.45 -3.47 1.72
C LEU A 193 11.55 -3.62 3.24
N GLY A 194 11.55 -4.86 3.75
CA GLY A 194 11.73 -5.14 5.17
C GLY A 194 13.06 -4.64 5.69
N TRP A 195 14.14 -4.88 4.95
CA TRP A 195 15.49 -4.43 5.30
C TRP A 195 15.59 -2.90 5.31
N LEU A 196 15.18 -2.22 4.22
CA LEU A 196 15.20 -0.75 4.14
C LEU A 196 14.42 -0.09 5.27
N ALA A 197 13.24 -0.64 5.57
CA ALA A 197 12.40 -0.15 6.64
C ALA A 197 13.01 -0.41 8.04
N SER A 198 13.69 -1.54 8.23
CA SER A 198 14.42 -1.85 9.47
C SER A 198 15.62 -0.92 9.72
N LEU A 199 16.37 -0.57 8.68
CA LEU A 199 17.51 0.36 8.80
C LEU A 199 17.08 1.74 9.30
N ARG A 200 15.90 2.20 8.88
CA ARG A 200 15.32 3.46 9.37
C ARG A 200 14.91 3.34 10.83
N ALA A 201 14.26 2.24 11.22
CA ALA A 201 13.81 2.02 12.58
C ALA A 201 14.97 1.92 13.60
N GLY A 202 16.14 1.45 13.15
CA GLY A 202 17.35 1.34 13.97
C GLY A 202 18.15 2.63 14.14
N ARG A 203 17.82 3.73 13.43
CA ARG A 203 18.50 5.01 13.64
C ARG A 203 17.98 5.65 14.94
N PRO A 204 18.83 5.86 15.96
CA PRO A 204 18.41 6.62 17.13
C PRO A 204 17.96 8.01 16.66
N ALA A 205 16.77 8.44 17.11
CA ALA A 205 16.32 9.80 16.87
C ALA A 205 17.39 10.73 17.46
N ALA A 206 18.05 11.52 16.61
CA ALA A 206 18.91 12.59 17.08
C ALA A 206 18.04 13.48 17.98
N ARG A 207 18.34 13.44 19.28
CA ARG A 207 17.68 14.25 20.30
C ARG A 207 18.19 15.68 20.24
#